data_AF-A0A973AJL7-F1
#
_entry.id   AF-A0A973AJL7-F1
#
_cell.length_a   1.000
_cell.length_b   1.000
_cell.length_c   1.000
_cell.angle_alpha   90.00
_cell.angle_beta   90.00
_cell.angle_gamma   90.00
#
_symmetry.space_group_name_H-M   'P 1'
#
loop_
_entity.id
_entity.type
_entity.pdbx_description
1 polymer ?
#
loop_
_entity_poly.entity_id
_entity_poly.type
_entity_poly.pdbx_seq_one_letter_code
_entity_poly.pdbx_strand_id
1 'polypeptide(L)'
;MSTAGRGVLYVVWGDYNKVALNRSLASLKTYHPELPVHIETLPAGSTLLDKAAMLEITPFAETVFLDVDTVVMGNLDFGFTKARQFDTALCICECPWARRYGGLDGDMIEYNTGVIFFTTLAKPLFDCWRKRAPEIDSSIDFVVDGQAGRMPLNDQAGFAAAVEETGKQPFILPHNWNFRPKWQKSWYGPLKIWHDYGDPPAALITHNLQQSDPANMLLASNLA
;
A
#
# COMPACT_ATOMS: atom_id res chain seq x y z
N MET A 1 -17.19 -16.18 -13.07
CA MET A 1 -16.67 -16.89 -11.89
C MET A 1 -17.33 -16.27 -10.67
N SER A 2 -17.71 -17.06 -9.66
CA SER A 2 -18.27 -16.54 -8.41
C SER A 2 -17.23 -15.62 -7.76
N THR A 3 -17.44 -14.31 -7.79
CA THR A 3 -16.61 -13.35 -7.04
C THR A 3 -16.76 -13.64 -5.56
N ALA A 4 -15.69 -14.06 -4.89
CA ALA A 4 -15.69 -14.14 -3.44
C ALA A 4 -15.90 -12.72 -2.87
N GLY A 5 -16.56 -12.61 -1.71
CA GLY A 5 -16.99 -11.31 -1.18
C GLY A 5 -15.83 -10.33 -0.95
N ARG A 6 -14.92 -10.66 -0.02
CA ARG A 6 -13.72 -9.87 0.29
C ARG A 6 -12.47 -10.75 0.42
N GLY A 7 -11.30 -10.23 0.08
CA GLY A 7 -10.04 -10.98 0.19
C GLY A 7 -8.77 -10.15 0.03
N VAL A 8 -7.62 -10.83 0.06
CA VAL A 8 -6.29 -10.23 -0.04
C VAL A 8 -5.63 -10.64 -1.35
N LEU A 9 -5.05 -9.68 -2.05
CA LEU A 9 -4.27 -9.89 -3.26
C LEU A 9 -2.78 -9.60 -3.01
N TYR A 10 -1.93 -10.53 -3.43
CA TYR A 10 -0.51 -10.30 -3.67
C TYR A 10 -0.24 -10.44 -5.16
N VAL A 11 0.61 -9.56 -5.71
CA VAL A 11 1.08 -9.64 -7.11
C VAL A 11 2.59 -9.81 -7.09
N VAL A 12 3.09 -10.86 -7.75
CA VAL A 12 4.52 -11.20 -7.79
C VAL A 12 4.96 -11.49 -9.22
N TRP A 13 6.24 -11.28 -9.53
CA TRP A 13 6.82 -11.55 -10.84
C TRP A 13 8.32 -11.86 -10.71
N GLY A 14 8.88 -12.54 -11.71
CA GLY A 14 10.30 -12.92 -11.74
C GLY A 14 10.76 -13.70 -10.50
N ASP A 15 12.00 -13.47 -10.08
CA ASP A 15 12.58 -14.03 -8.85
C ASP A 15 12.24 -13.16 -7.63
N TYR A 16 10.95 -13.08 -7.29
CA TYR A 16 10.48 -12.32 -6.14
C TYR A 16 10.95 -12.93 -4.80
N ASN A 17 11.00 -12.08 -3.77
CA ASN A 17 11.43 -12.49 -2.44
C ASN A 17 10.35 -13.33 -1.73
N LYS A 18 10.44 -14.65 -1.84
CA LYS A 18 9.53 -15.61 -1.18
C LYS A 18 9.55 -15.52 0.34
N VAL A 19 10.68 -15.14 0.95
CA VAL A 19 10.80 -14.98 2.40
C VAL A 19 9.95 -13.80 2.86
N ALA A 20 10.02 -12.67 2.17
CA ALA A 20 9.19 -11.51 2.44
C ALA A 20 7.69 -11.84 2.28
N LEU A 21 7.31 -12.48 1.16
CA LEU A 21 5.92 -12.91 0.96
C LEU A 21 5.41 -13.81 2.08
N ASN A 22 6.18 -14.84 2.46
CA ASN A 22 5.78 -15.76 3.54
C ASN A 22 5.64 -15.03 4.88
N ARG A 23 6.50 -14.05 5.16
CA ARG A 23 6.39 -13.20 6.35
C ARG A 23 5.10 -12.37 6.31
N SER A 24 4.80 -11.72 5.19
CA SER A 24 3.56 -10.95 5.03
C SER A 24 2.32 -11.85 5.26
N LEU A 25 2.28 -13.02 4.62
CA LEU A 25 1.21 -14.01 4.77
C LEU A 25 1.03 -14.47 6.22
N ALA A 26 2.13 -14.75 6.93
CA ALA A 26 2.08 -15.17 8.33
C ALA A 26 1.49 -14.08 9.24
N SER A 27 1.91 -12.83 9.03
CA SER A 27 1.36 -11.69 9.78
C SER A 27 -0.12 -11.46 9.47
N LEU A 28 -0.52 -11.57 8.21
CA LEU A 28 -1.92 -11.50 7.80
C LEU A 28 -2.76 -12.57 8.51
N LYS A 29 -2.32 -13.83 8.51
CA LYS A 29 -3.05 -14.94 9.14
C LYS A 29 -3.16 -14.82 10.65
N THR A 30 -2.30 -14.04 11.29
CA THR A 30 -2.41 -13.74 12.73
C THR A 30 -3.64 -12.89 13.04
N TYR A 31 -3.95 -11.89 12.20
CA TYR A 31 -5.06 -10.95 12.43
C TYR A 31 -6.31 -11.26 11.63
N HIS A 32 -6.14 -11.94 10.49
CA HIS A 32 -7.19 -12.23 9.52
C HIS A 32 -7.09 -13.67 8.99
N PRO A 33 -7.23 -14.70 9.85
CA PRO A 33 -7.22 -16.09 9.41
C PRO A 33 -8.35 -16.39 8.41
N GLU A 34 -9.46 -15.67 8.50
CA GLU A 34 -10.68 -15.81 7.70
C GLU A 34 -10.57 -15.25 6.28
N LEU A 35 -9.66 -14.29 6.03
CA LEU A 35 -9.55 -13.69 4.71
C LEU A 35 -8.96 -14.71 3.71
N PRO A 36 -9.64 -14.96 2.57
CA PRO A 36 -9.04 -15.70 1.47
C PRO A 36 -7.90 -14.87 0.86
N VAL A 37 -6.88 -15.57 0.37
CA VAL A 37 -5.69 -14.97 -0.23
C VAL A 37 -5.56 -15.45 -1.67
N HIS A 38 -5.41 -14.50 -2.59
CA HIS A 38 -5.01 -14.75 -3.98
C HIS A 38 -3.58 -14.24 -4.18
N ILE A 39 -2.72 -15.08 -4.73
CA ILE A 39 -1.34 -14.73 -5.09
C ILE A 39 -1.26 -14.84 -6.60
N GLU A 40 -1.22 -13.71 -7.29
CA GLU A 40 -1.03 -13.69 -8.74
C GLU A 40 0.46 -13.68 -9.07
N THR A 41 0.89 -14.64 -9.89
CA THR A 41 2.23 -14.61 -10.49
C THR A 41 2.12 -14.11 -11.93
N LEU A 42 2.63 -12.91 -12.19
CA LEU A 42 2.63 -12.32 -13.52
C LEU A 42 3.64 -13.03 -14.46
N PRO A 43 3.45 -12.93 -15.78
CA PRO A 43 4.34 -13.52 -16.77
C PRO A 43 5.80 -13.04 -16.68
N ALA A 44 6.71 -13.80 -17.30
CA ALA A 44 8.10 -13.38 -17.44
C ALA A 44 8.20 -12.07 -18.23
N GLY A 45 9.06 -11.15 -17.76
CA GLY A 45 9.23 -9.82 -18.35
C GLY A 45 8.29 -8.75 -17.78
N SER A 46 7.34 -9.13 -16.91
CA SER A 46 6.57 -8.15 -16.14
C SER A 46 7.48 -7.28 -15.26
N THR A 47 6.99 -6.08 -14.99
CA THR A 47 7.66 -4.99 -14.30
C THR A 47 6.78 -4.50 -13.16
N LEU A 48 7.30 -3.55 -12.38
CA LEU A 48 6.53 -2.89 -11.33
C LEU A 48 5.27 -2.19 -11.87
N LEU A 49 5.28 -1.71 -13.12
CA LEU A 49 4.14 -1.01 -13.73
C LEU A 49 2.93 -1.93 -14.00
N ASP A 50 3.17 -3.23 -14.21
CA ASP A 50 2.12 -4.21 -14.48
C ASP A 50 1.21 -4.45 -13.27
N LYS A 51 1.64 -4.02 -12.08
CA LYS A 51 0.84 -3.96 -10.85
C LYS A 51 -0.45 -3.15 -11.03
N ALA A 52 -0.48 -2.19 -11.95
CA ALA A 52 -1.68 -1.39 -12.26
C ALA A 52 -2.87 -2.24 -12.76
N ALA A 53 -2.65 -3.47 -13.22
CA ALA A 53 -3.70 -4.38 -13.67
C ALA A 53 -4.42 -5.14 -12.53
N MET A 54 -4.07 -4.90 -11.25
CA MET A 54 -4.53 -5.71 -10.12
C MET A 54 -6.05 -5.86 -9.96
N LEU A 55 -6.84 -4.86 -10.42
CA LEU A 55 -8.30 -4.93 -10.36
C LEU A 55 -8.90 -5.96 -11.33
N GLU A 56 -8.21 -6.28 -12.43
CA GLU A 56 -8.64 -7.33 -13.36
C GLU A 56 -8.26 -8.74 -12.88
N ILE A 57 -7.25 -8.80 -12.02
CA ILE A 57 -6.63 -10.03 -11.54
C ILE A 57 -7.32 -10.55 -10.28
N THR A 58 -7.76 -9.64 -9.39
CA THR A 58 -8.37 -10.05 -8.12
C THR A 58 -9.65 -10.87 -8.34
N PRO A 59 -9.83 -12.01 -7.63
CA PRO A 59 -11.09 -12.76 -7.65
C PRO A 59 -12.14 -12.18 -6.68
N PHE A 60 -11.83 -11.10 -5.97
CA PHE A 60 -12.66 -10.55 -4.90
C PHE A 60 -13.40 -9.28 -5.31
N ALA A 61 -14.64 -9.13 -4.83
CA ALA A 61 -15.40 -7.89 -5.05
C ALA A 61 -14.85 -6.71 -4.21
N GLU A 62 -14.33 -7.01 -3.02
CA GLU A 62 -13.58 -6.11 -2.15
C GLU A 62 -12.18 -6.67 -1.91
N THR A 63 -11.15 -5.90 -2.24
CA THR A 63 -9.76 -6.37 -2.19
C THR A 63 -8.92 -5.46 -1.32
N VAL A 64 -8.01 -6.03 -0.54
CA VAL A 64 -6.80 -5.34 -0.12
C VAL A 64 -5.62 -5.91 -0.88
N PHE A 65 -4.95 -5.07 -1.64
CA PHE A 65 -3.64 -5.38 -2.20
C PHE A 65 -2.56 -5.07 -1.16
N LEU A 66 -1.58 -5.97 -1.03
CA LEU A 66 -0.42 -5.82 -0.17
C LEU A 66 0.87 -6.08 -0.97
N ASP A 67 1.83 -5.17 -0.89
CA ASP A 67 3.20 -5.44 -1.31
C ASP A 67 3.81 -6.56 -0.44
N VAL A 68 4.72 -7.33 -1.03
CA VAL A 68 5.27 -8.54 -0.39
C VAL A 68 6.12 -8.26 0.85
N ASP A 69 6.60 -7.03 1.01
CA ASP A 69 7.40 -6.56 2.14
C ASP A 69 6.56 -5.91 3.25
N THR A 70 5.24 -6.05 3.19
CA THR A 70 4.34 -5.61 4.26
C THR A 70 4.24 -6.62 5.42
N VAL A 71 3.94 -6.12 6.62
CA VAL A 71 3.60 -6.89 7.82
C VAL A 71 2.30 -6.31 8.40
N VAL A 72 1.27 -7.15 8.51
CA VAL A 72 -0.02 -6.80 9.12
C VAL A 72 0.13 -6.80 10.64
N MET A 73 -0.25 -5.69 11.28
CA MET A 73 -0.10 -5.43 12.71
C MET A 73 -1.43 -5.17 13.43
N GLY A 74 -2.57 -5.35 12.76
CA GLY A 74 -3.88 -5.14 13.36
C GLY A 74 -5.05 -5.43 12.41
N ASN A 75 -6.27 -5.23 12.92
CA ASN A 75 -7.50 -5.39 12.14
C ASN A 75 -7.58 -4.37 10.98
N LEU A 76 -7.84 -4.88 9.77
CA LEU A 76 -7.96 -4.17 8.50
C LEU A 76 -9.41 -3.82 8.08
N ASP A 77 -10.43 -4.20 8.85
CA ASP A 77 -11.86 -4.01 8.52
C ASP A 77 -12.24 -2.56 8.20
N PHE A 78 -11.59 -1.60 8.85
CA PHE A 78 -11.83 -0.19 8.58
C PHE A 78 -11.38 0.21 7.17
N GLY A 79 -10.25 -0.32 6.67
CA GLY A 79 -9.79 -0.11 5.30
C GLY A 79 -10.81 -0.61 4.27
N PHE A 80 -11.34 -1.84 4.46
CA PHE A 80 -12.43 -2.36 3.62
C PHE A 80 -13.69 -1.49 3.69
N THR A 81 -14.05 -1.01 4.88
CA THR A 81 -15.22 -0.12 5.05
C THR A 81 -15.04 1.18 4.29
N LYS A 82 -13.82 1.74 4.26
CA LYS A 82 -13.51 2.96 3.51
C LYS A 82 -13.47 2.73 2.00
N ALA A 83 -12.89 1.63 1.54
CA ALA A 83 -12.97 1.27 0.13
C ALA A 83 -14.42 1.08 -0.35
N ARG A 84 -15.30 0.47 0.46
CA ARG A 84 -16.74 0.41 0.12
C ARG A 84 -17.41 1.78 -0.01
N GLN A 85 -16.99 2.77 0.79
CA GLN A 85 -17.59 4.10 0.81
C GLN A 85 -17.06 5.02 -0.30
N PHE A 86 -15.80 4.83 -0.70
CA PHE A 86 -15.06 5.75 -1.59
C PHE A 86 -14.47 5.06 -2.82
N ASP A 87 -14.88 3.84 -3.11
CA ASP A 87 -14.34 2.91 -4.11
C ASP A 87 -12.90 2.42 -3.83
N THR A 88 -12.04 3.29 -3.28
CA THR A 88 -10.61 3.06 -2.97
C THR A 88 -10.23 3.71 -1.63
N ALA A 89 -9.32 3.09 -0.88
CA ALA A 89 -8.69 3.68 0.30
C ALA A 89 -7.19 3.29 0.39
N LEU A 90 -6.32 4.28 0.60
CA LEU A 90 -4.87 4.09 0.73
C LEU A 90 -4.21 5.29 1.42
N CYS A 91 -2.89 5.23 1.62
CA CYS A 91 -2.11 6.30 2.23
C CYS A 91 -1.49 7.24 1.19
N ILE A 92 -1.33 8.51 1.55
CA ILE A 92 -0.42 9.43 0.86
C ILE A 92 1.01 8.89 1.02
N CYS A 93 1.83 9.01 -0.02
CA CYS A 93 3.24 8.63 0.00
C CYS A 93 4.02 9.52 0.98
N GLU A 94 5.11 9.01 1.56
CA GLU A 94 5.95 9.84 2.44
C GLU A 94 6.53 11.06 1.73
N CYS A 95 6.77 10.96 0.42
CA CYS A 95 6.95 12.10 -0.45
C CYS A 95 5.58 12.38 -1.08
N PRO A 96 4.83 13.38 -0.61
CA PRO A 96 3.45 13.56 -1.05
C PRO A 96 3.33 14.20 -2.43
N TRP A 97 4.44 14.56 -3.08
CA TRP A 97 4.43 15.39 -4.28
C TRP A 97 4.83 14.59 -5.53
N ALA A 98 3.85 14.33 -6.39
CA ALA A 98 4.07 13.55 -7.61
C ALA A 98 4.95 14.28 -8.64
N ARG A 99 5.13 15.60 -8.52
CA ARG A 99 6.03 16.39 -9.40
C ARG A 99 7.51 16.00 -9.33
N ARG A 100 7.87 15.03 -8.47
CA ARG A 100 9.22 14.42 -8.48
C ARG A 100 9.44 13.48 -9.66
N TYR A 101 8.37 13.04 -10.33
CA TYR A 101 8.41 12.23 -11.55
C TYR A 101 8.42 13.11 -12.80
N GLY A 102 8.83 12.54 -13.93
CA GLY A 102 8.79 13.22 -15.21
C GLY A 102 7.36 13.35 -15.75
N GLY A 103 6.98 14.54 -16.20
CA GLY A 103 5.68 14.78 -16.84
C GLY A 103 4.50 15.02 -15.89
N LEU A 104 4.75 15.08 -14.58
CA LEU A 104 3.75 15.47 -13.57
C LEU A 104 4.10 16.84 -12.98
N ASP A 105 3.09 17.66 -12.66
CA ASP A 105 3.29 19.04 -12.23
C ASP A 105 2.38 19.45 -11.05
N GLY A 106 2.53 20.71 -10.64
CA GLY A 106 1.72 21.31 -9.58
C GLY A 106 1.88 20.67 -8.20
N ASP A 107 0.77 20.63 -7.48
CA ASP A 107 0.65 20.05 -6.14
C ASP A 107 -0.08 18.69 -6.19
N MET A 108 0.08 17.97 -7.31
CA MET A 108 -0.45 16.61 -7.48
C MET A 108 0.06 15.68 -6.38
N ILE A 109 -0.87 14.96 -5.75
CA ILE A 109 -0.57 14.11 -4.61
C ILE A 109 -0.06 12.74 -5.07
N GLU A 110 1.08 12.34 -4.54
CA GLU A 110 1.59 10.98 -4.67
C GLU A 110 1.02 10.08 -3.56
N TYR A 111 0.58 8.88 -3.92
CA TYR A 111 0.04 7.90 -3.00
C TYR A 111 0.96 6.69 -2.91
N ASN A 112 1.06 6.08 -1.73
CA ASN A 112 1.80 4.82 -1.61
C ASN A 112 0.90 3.65 -2.03
N THR A 113 1.26 3.00 -3.14
CA THR A 113 0.48 1.91 -3.73
C THR A 113 0.81 0.53 -3.14
N GLY A 114 1.65 0.45 -2.10
CA GLY A 114 1.99 -0.82 -1.45
C GLY A 114 0.90 -1.39 -0.54
N VAL A 115 -0.10 -0.58 -0.21
CA VAL A 115 -1.32 -1.01 0.46
C VAL A 115 -2.49 -0.27 -0.18
N ILE A 116 -3.37 -1.00 -0.85
CA ILE A 116 -4.56 -0.41 -1.48
C ILE A 116 -5.78 -1.25 -1.15
N PHE A 117 -6.76 -0.65 -0.49
CA PHE A 117 -8.10 -1.23 -0.40
C PHE A 117 -8.93 -0.71 -1.56
N PHE A 118 -9.63 -1.58 -2.27
CA PHE A 118 -10.47 -1.18 -3.38
C PHE A 118 -11.65 -2.13 -3.59
N THR A 119 -12.66 -1.64 -4.30
CA THR A 119 -13.78 -2.45 -4.78
C THR A 119 -13.80 -2.49 -6.30
N THR A 120 -14.67 -3.34 -6.86
CA THR A 120 -14.92 -3.35 -8.32
C THR A 120 -15.39 -2.00 -8.88
N LEU A 121 -15.96 -1.12 -8.05
CA LEU A 121 -16.37 0.23 -8.46
C LEU A 121 -15.18 1.16 -8.74
N ALA A 122 -13.98 0.83 -8.26
CA ALA A 122 -12.76 1.57 -8.55
C ALA A 122 -12.28 1.40 -10.01
N LYS A 123 -12.96 0.57 -10.81
CA LYS A 123 -12.56 0.26 -12.20
C LYS A 123 -12.16 1.49 -13.03
N PRO A 124 -12.88 2.62 -13.04
CA PRO A 124 -12.47 3.79 -13.83
C PRO A 124 -11.08 4.34 -13.44
N LEU A 125 -10.76 4.34 -12.13
CA LEU A 125 -9.46 4.76 -11.63
C LEU A 125 -8.37 3.76 -12.06
N PHE A 126 -8.61 2.45 -11.89
CA PHE A 126 -7.64 1.42 -12.25
C PHE A 126 -7.41 1.30 -13.76
N ASP A 127 -8.44 1.49 -14.58
CA ASP A 127 -8.31 1.55 -16.04
C ASP A 127 -7.42 2.74 -16.46
N CYS A 128 -7.62 3.90 -15.85
CA CYS A 128 -6.79 5.07 -16.08
C CYS A 128 -5.35 4.84 -15.58
N TRP A 129 -5.17 4.27 -14.39
CA TRP A 129 -3.84 3.94 -13.86
C TRP A 129 -3.09 2.99 -14.79
N ARG A 130 -3.72 1.91 -15.24
CA ARG A 130 -3.12 0.96 -16.18
C ARG A 130 -2.71 1.63 -17.49
N LYS A 131 -3.51 2.57 -17.99
CA LYS A 131 -3.16 3.35 -19.18
C LYS A 131 -1.95 4.25 -18.94
N ARG A 132 -1.89 4.94 -17.80
CA ARG A 132 -0.88 5.96 -17.49
C ARG A 132 0.45 5.40 -16.99
N ALA A 133 0.43 4.27 -16.31
CA ALA A 133 1.64 3.64 -15.76
C ALA A 133 2.80 3.51 -16.78
N PRO A 134 2.60 3.04 -18.03
CA PRO A 134 3.66 2.98 -19.03
C PRO A 134 3.94 4.31 -19.78
N GLU A 135 3.07 5.31 -19.68
CA GLU A 135 3.19 6.58 -20.43
C GLU A 135 4.02 7.63 -19.69
N ILE A 136 4.09 7.53 -18.36
CA ILE A 136 4.77 8.50 -17.49
C ILE A 136 6.20 8.04 -17.21
N ASP A 137 7.16 8.96 -17.30
CA ASP A 137 8.51 8.74 -16.79
C ASP A 137 8.46 8.68 -15.25
N SER A 138 8.33 7.47 -14.75
CA SER A 138 8.23 7.16 -13.32
C SER A 138 9.57 6.92 -12.64
N SER A 139 10.69 7.21 -13.33
CA SER A 139 12.00 7.06 -12.72
C SER A 139 12.23 8.09 -11.60
N ILE A 140 12.93 7.67 -10.55
CA ILE A 140 13.24 8.51 -9.39
C ILE A 140 14.75 8.52 -9.19
N ASP A 141 15.33 9.72 -9.23
CA ASP A 141 16.67 9.95 -8.75
C ASP A 141 16.63 10.17 -7.22
N PHE A 142 17.52 9.51 -6.49
CA PHE A 142 17.60 9.61 -5.04
C PHE A 142 19.05 9.61 -4.56
N VAL A 143 19.25 10.09 -3.32
CA VAL A 143 20.56 10.03 -2.64
C VAL A 143 20.40 9.22 -1.36
N VAL A 144 21.22 8.19 -1.19
CA VAL A 144 21.31 7.39 0.04
C VAL A 144 22.76 7.39 0.48
N ASP A 145 23.03 7.80 1.72
CA ASP A 145 24.38 7.87 2.30
C ASP A 145 25.39 8.62 1.42
N GLY A 146 24.93 9.71 0.79
CA GLY A 146 25.73 10.55 -0.10
C GLY A 146 25.95 9.97 -1.51
N GLN A 147 25.43 8.78 -1.81
CA GLN A 147 25.52 8.17 -3.13
C GLN A 147 24.24 8.40 -3.94
N ALA A 148 24.41 8.89 -5.16
CA ALA A 148 23.31 9.02 -6.11
C ALA A 148 22.90 7.62 -6.63
N GLY A 149 21.60 7.38 -6.67
CA GLY A 149 20.98 6.19 -7.24
C GLY A 149 19.77 6.58 -8.07
N ARG A 150 19.34 5.67 -8.96
CA ARG A 150 18.14 5.83 -9.77
C ARG A 150 17.29 4.58 -9.68
N MET A 151 16.02 4.76 -9.34
CA MET A 151 15.00 3.72 -9.51
C MET A 151 14.38 3.92 -10.89
N PRO A 152 14.45 2.93 -11.80
CA PRO A 152 14.07 3.14 -13.19
C PRO A 152 12.55 3.21 -13.40
N LEU A 153 11.76 2.54 -12.58
CA LEU A 153 10.31 2.43 -12.72
C LEU A 153 9.62 2.57 -11.37
N ASN A 154 8.44 3.18 -11.36
CA ASN A 154 7.60 3.32 -10.16
C ASN A 154 6.11 3.37 -10.53
N ASP A 155 5.30 2.50 -9.94
CA ASP A 155 3.86 2.40 -10.24
C ASP A 155 3.03 3.56 -9.66
N GLN A 156 3.54 4.30 -8.67
CA GLN A 156 2.83 5.37 -7.97
C GLN A 156 2.62 6.62 -8.85
N ALA A 157 3.54 6.90 -9.78
CA ALA A 157 3.43 8.05 -10.68
C ALA A 157 2.18 7.96 -11.57
N GLY A 158 1.97 6.79 -12.19
CA GLY A 158 0.78 6.51 -12.98
C GLY A 158 -0.51 6.55 -12.15
N PHE A 159 -0.44 6.13 -10.88
CA PHE A 159 -1.60 6.18 -9.99
C PHE A 159 -1.99 7.62 -9.64
N ALA A 160 -1.00 8.47 -9.30
CA ALA A 160 -1.23 9.88 -9.01
C ALA A 160 -1.90 10.60 -10.19
N ALA A 161 -1.39 10.40 -11.41
CA ALA A 161 -2.00 10.94 -12.62
C ALA A 161 -3.44 10.44 -12.83
N ALA A 162 -3.69 9.16 -12.56
CA ALA A 162 -5.03 8.59 -12.70
C ALA A 162 -6.04 9.17 -11.71
N VAL A 163 -5.63 9.47 -10.47
CA VAL A 163 -6.49 10.14 -9.48
C VAL A 163 -6.88 11.53 -9.97
N GLU A 164 -5.92 12.32 -10.44
CA GLU A 164 -6.19 13.68 -10.96
C GLU A 164 -7.07 13.66 -12.20
N GLU A 165 -6.78 12.80 -13.18
CA GLU A 165 -7.52 12.75 -14.45
C GLU A 165 -8.96 12.27 -14.29
N THR A 166 -9.20 11.33 -13.38
CA THR A 166 -10.54 10.77 -13.18
C THR A 166 -11.36 11.55 -12.15
N GLY A 167 -10.72 12.36 -11.31
CA GLY A 167 -11.35 13.00 -10.15
C GLY A 167 -11.81 12.01 -9.08
N LYS A 168 -11.44 10.72 -9.19
CA LYS A 168 -11.81 9.65 -8.25
C LYS A 168 -10.88 9.67 -7.04
N GLN A 169 -11.19 10.57 -6.11
CA GLN A 169 -10.39 10.74 -4.90
C GLN A 169 -10.53 9.51 -3.98
N PRO A 170 -9.42 8.85 -3.63
CA PRO A 170 -9.45 7.77 -2.66
C PRO A 170 -9.71 8.31 -1.24
N PHE A 171 -10.25 7.47 -0.36
CA PHE A 171 -10.21 7.78 1.06
C PHE A 171 -8.77 7.71 1.59
N ILE A 172 -8.34 8.77 2.26
CA ILE A 172 -6.98 8.85 2.80
C ILE A 172 -6.92 8.17 4.16
N LEU A 173 -6.25 7.02 4.19
CA LEU A 173 -5.92 6.34 5.44
C LEU A 173 -4.76 7.07 6.14
N PRO A 174 -4.75 7.12 7.49
CA PRO A 174 -3.58 7.58 8.23
C PRO A 174 -2.34 6.73 7.89
N HIS A 175 -1.16 7.33 7.94
CA HIS A 175 0.11 6.65 7.62
C HIS A 175 0.34 5.36 8.43
N ASN A 176 -0.31 5.18 9.59
CA ASN A 176 -0.38 3.92 10.34
C ASN A 176 -0.81 2.70 9.49
N TRP A 177 -1.52 2.91 8.38
CA TRP A 177 -2.02 1.87 7.47
C TRP A 177 -1.05 1.52 6.35
N ASN A 178 0.08 2.21 6.27
CA ASN A 178 1.14 1.93 5.32
C ASN A 178 2.45 2.58 5.84
N PHE A 179 2.87 2.15 7.03
CA PHE A 179 3.93 2.82 7.78
C PHE A 179 5.30 2.44 7.23
N ARG A 180 6.09 3.43 6.81
CA ARG A 180 7.41 3.22 6.18
C ARG A 180 8.53 3.68 7.12
N PRO A 181 9.13 2.76 7.89
CA PRO A 181 10.06 3.11 8.98
C PRO A 181 11.36 3.74 8.50
N LYS A 182 11.73 3.55 7.22
CA LYS A 182 12.85 4.25 6.60
C LYS A 182 12.67 5.77 6.69
N TRP A 183 11.44 6.24 6.49
CA TRP A 183 11.10 7.66 6.32
C TRP A 183 10.30 8.24 7.48
N GLN A 184 9.45 7.44 8.11
CA GLN A 184 8.60 7.83 9.22
C GLN A 184 9.25 7.38 10.53
N LYS A 185 9.47 8.32 11.45
CA LYS A 185 10.18 8.08 12.73
C LYS A 185 9.30 8.25 13.96
N SER A 186 8.09 8.74 13.78
CA SER A 186 7.09 8.92 14.84
C SER A 186 5.70 8.63 14.29
N TRP A 187 4.80 8.22 15.17
CA TRP A 187 3.39 7.96 14.88
C TRP A 187 2.59 8.06 16.18
N TYR A 188 1.27 8.16 16.05
CA TYR A 188 0.35 8.10 17.18
C TYR A 188 -0.74 7.06 16.90
N GLY A 189 -1.10 6.31 17.92
CA GLY A 189 -2.08 5.22 17.80
C GLY A 189 -1.52 3.99 17.08
N PRO A 190 -2.30 2.92 16.99
CA PRO A 190 -1.77 1.63 16.53
C PRO A 190 -1.46 1.64 15.03
N LEU A 191 -0.24 1.24 14.67
CA LEU A 191 0.11 0.79 13.33
C LEU A 191 -0.73 -0.43 12.96
N LYS A 192 -1.26 -0.39 11.73
CA LYS A 192 -2.03 -1.47 11.12
C LYS A 192 -1.19 -2.23 10.11
N ILE A 193 -0.30 -1.54 9.40
CA ILE A 193 0.62 -2.17 8.45
C ILE A 193 1.99 -1.51 8.55
N TRP A 194 3.01 -2.34 8.69
CA TRP A 194 4.42 -1.99 8.58
C TRP A 194 4.92 -2.37 7.18
N HIS A 195 5.52 -1.43 6.46
CA HIS A 195 5.93 -1.60 5.07
C HIS A 195 7.45 -1.41 4.96
N ASP A 196 8.18 -2.51 5.13
CA ASP A 196 9.64 -2.57 5.04
C ASP A 196 10.13 -4.03 4.96
N TYR A 197 11.24 -4.26 4.26
CA TYR A 197 11.89 -5.57 4.25
C TYR A 197 12.44 -6.02 5.62
N GLY A 198 12.72 -5.11 6.54
CA GLY A 198 13.09 -5.40 7.92
C GLY A 198 11.87 -5.66 8.81
N ASP A 199 12.06 -6.48 9.84
CA ASP A 199 11.00 -6.75 10.82
C ASP A 199 10.75 -5.52 11.72
N PRO A 200 9.50 -5.30 12.16
CA PRO A 200 9.22 -4.31 13.19
C PRO A 200 10.01 -4.64 14.46
N PRO A 201 10.75 -3.69 15.07
CA PRO A 201 11.52 -3.94 16.29
C PRO A 201 10.62 -4.45 17.42
N ALA A 202 11.11 -5.37 18.26
CA ALA A 202 10.31 -5.95 19.34
C ALA A 202 9.72 -4.90 20.30
N ALA A 203 10.49 -3.88 20.66
CA ALA A 203 10.01 -2.76 21.47
C ALA A 203 8.84 -2.01 20.81
N LEU A 204 8.86 -1.87 19.47
CA LEU A 204 7.80 -1.25 18.71
C LEU A 204 6.54 -2.12 18.69
N ILE A 205 6.66 -3.43 18.52
CA ILE A 205 5.52 -4.36 18.59
C ILE A 205 4.82 -4.24 19.95
N THR A 206 5.59 -4.23 21.05
CA THR A 206 5.06 -4.05 22.41
C THR A 206 4.33 -2.72 22.55
N HIS A 207 4.94 -1.63 22.08
CA HIS A 207 4.30 -0.31 22.12
C HIS A 207 3.02 -0.26 21.27
N ASN A 208 3.03 -0.90 20.10
CA ASN A 208 1.87 -0.95 19.20
C ASN A 208 0.69 -1.70 19.82
N LEU A 209 0.97 -2.80 20.54
CA LEU A 209 -0.04 -3.54 21.30
C LEU A 209 -0.65 -2.69 22.41
N GLN A 210 0.16 -1.91 23.13
CA GLN A 210 -0.34 -0.97 24.13
C GLN A 210 -1.25 0.09 23.48
N GLN A 211 -0.84 0.70 22.37
CA GLN A 211 -1.66 1.70 21.66
C GLN A 211 -2.92 1.11 21.00
N SER A 212 -2.99 -0.20 20.81
CA SER A 212 -4.17 -0.88 20.27
C SER A 212 -5.28 -1.07 21.31
N ASP A 213 -4.95 -0.94 22.60
CA ASP A 213 -5.93 -0.98 23.69
C ASP A 213 -6.52 0.43 23.89
N PRO A 214 -7.84 0.61 23.70
CA PRO A 214 -8.50 1.89 23.92
C PRO A 214 -8.27 2.47 25.33
N ALA A 215 -8.05 1.63 26.35
CA ALA A 215 -7.77 2.06 27.71
C ALA A 215 -6.40 2.74 27.87
N ASN A 216 -5.44 2.41 26.99
CA ASN A 216 -4.06 2.90 27.06
C ASN A 216 -3.79 4.07 26.11
N MET A 217 -4.69 4.36 25.18
CA MET A 217 -4.52 5.41 24.16
C MET A 217 -4.41 6.83 24.74
N LEU A 218 -4.74 7.03 26.03
CA LEU A 218 -4.76 8.32 26.72
C LEU A 218 -3.56 8.58 27.67
N LEU A 219 -2.62 7.64 27.82
CA LEU A 219 -1.59 7.75 28.87
C LEU A 219 -0.28 8.46 28.45
N ALA A 220 -0.20 8.98 27.23
CA ALA A 220 0.95 9.77 26.78
C ALA A 220 1.04 11.18 27.40
N SER A 221 0.09 11.57 28.27
CA SER A 221 0.07 12.89 28.93
C SER A 221 0.96 13.02 30.16
N ASN A 222 1.69 11.98 30.56
CA ASN A 222 2.50 11.99 31.79
C ASN A 222 4.01 12.03 31.56
N LEU A 223 4.46 12.35 30.34
CA LEU A 223 5.86 12.67 30.04
C LEU A 223 5.97 14.18 29.81
N ALA A 224 5.99 14.93 30.91
CA ALA A 224 6.41 16.33 30.98
C ALA A 224 7.61 16.44 31.92
#